data_AF-A0A7W7PWJ3-F1
#
_entry.id   AF-A0A7W7PWJ3-F1
#
_cell.length_a   1.000
_cell.length_b   1.000
_cell.length_c   1.000
_cell.angle_alpha   90.00
_cell.angle_beta   90.00
_cell.angle_gamma   90.00
#
_symmetry.space_group_name_H-M   'P 1'
#
loop_
_entity.id
_entity.type
_entity.pdbx_description
1 polymer ?
#
loop_
_entity_poly.entity_id
_entity_poly.type
_entity_poly.pdbx_seq_one_letter_code
_entity_poly.pdbx_strand_id
1 'polypeptide(L)'
;MTGQYPGLWGGDLMFHATDVANRQRVVDQAKTEWTNGSLVTLTWHVCPPTGGSTCAFEGGVKSNISSAQFSQIITEGSALNNAWKRRLDEAVPYLQQLKNAGVPVLFRPLHEMNESWNWWGNRPGANGSARLYQITRDYLAGTKGLDNLIWVWNVQDNPAGGWSNYYPGNQYVDVVSLDVWYKSHPSSADYQQMRGIAGTKPMAIAEIGKMPTAALLDSQTQWAWFMMWSEHLRGNNTNAEIQAAYFHPRVLNQGEVVLP
;
A
#
# COMPACT_ATOMS: atom_id res chain seq x y z
N MET A 1 -17.67 5.96 18.14
CA MET A 1 -17.85 7.14 17.25
C MET A 1 -18.98 6.87 16.28
N THR A 2 -18.90 5.79 15.50
CA THR A 2 -19.93 5.37 14.54
C THR A 2 -20.74 4.18 15.01
N GLY A 3 -20.20 3.33 15.88
CA GLY A 3 -20.81 2.02 16.20
C GLY A 3 -20.63 0.99 15.08
N GLN A 4 -19.86 1.34 14.04
CA GLN A 4 -19.52 0.51 12.89
C GLN A 4 -18.01 0.25 12.87
N TYR A 5 -17.60 -0.88 12.32
CA TYR A 5 -16.20 -1.21 12.05
C TYR A 5 -15.90 -1.09 10.55
N PRO A 6 -14.69 -0.68 10.13
CA PRO A 6 -14.36 -0.53 8.72
C PRO A 6 -14.46 -1.85 7.93
N GLY A 7 -14.99 -1.82 6.70
CA GLY A 7 -15.00 -2.97 5.79
C GLY A 7 -13.61 -3.37 5.27
N LEU A 8 -12.59 -2.55 5.55
CA LEU A 8 -11.19 -2.79 5.22
C LEU A 8 -10.34 -2.55 6.47
N TRP A 9 -9.59 -3.54 6.90
CA TRP A 9 -8.56 -3.40 7.92
C TRP A 9 -7.18 -3.26 7.26
N GLY A 10 -6.42 -2.27 7.71
CA GLY A 10 -5.07 -1.98 7.23
C GLY A 10 -4.00 -2.20 8.29
N GLY A 11 -2.90 -2.84 7.91
CA GLY A 11 -1.71 -3.01 8.74
C GLY A 11 -0.42 -2.69 7.99
N ASP A 12 0.67 -2.59 8.73
CA ASP A 12 2.02 -2.43 8.19
C ASP A 12 2.91 -3.56 8.72
N LEU A 13 3.80 -4.09 7.88
CA LEU A 13 4.82 -5.04 8.27
C LEU A 13 5.98 -4.41 9.04
N MET A 14 6.07 -3.09 9.13
CA MET A 14 6.95 -2.33 10.02
C MET A 14 8.46 -2.50 9.75
N PHE A 15 9.24 -1.58 10.34
CA PHE A 15 10.69 -1.44 10.15
C PHE A 15 11.47 -1.20 11.44
N HIS A 16 10.87 -0.62 12.48
CA HIS A 16 11.56 -0.41 13.75
C HIS A 16 11.67 -1.73 14.51
N ALA A 17 12.76 -1.93 15.27
CA ALA A 17 13.03 -3.24 15.89
C ALA A 17 11.91 -3.73 16.82
N THR A 18 11.33 -2.82 17.61
CA THR A 18 10.18 -3.12 18.47
C THR A 18 8.95 -3.54 17.68
N ASP A 19 8.72 -2.92 16.53
CA ASP A 19 7.51 -3.12 15.75
C ASP A 19 7.64 -4.39 14.90
N VAL A 20 8.84 -4.65 14.38
CA VAL A 20 9.20 -5.91 13.72
C VAL A 20 9.01 -7.09 14.66
N ALA A 21 9.38 -6.96 15.94
CA ALA A 21 9.11 -7.99 16.96
C ALA A 21 7.61 -8.23 17.20
N ASN A 22 6.75 -7.28 16.80
CA ASN A 22 5.30 -7.36 16.91
C ASN A 22 4.59 -7.68 15.57
N ARG A 23 5.31 -8.02 14.48
CA ARG A 23 4.70 -8.44 13.19
C ARG A 23 3.65 -9.54 13.37
N GLN A 24 3.88 -10.48 14.29
CA GLN A 24 2.92 -11.54 14.56
C GLN A 24 1.55 -10.99 15.02
N ARG A 25 1.53 -9.93 15.83
CA ARG A 25 0.27 -9.30 16.28
C ARG A 25 -0.50 -8.69 15.11
N VAL A 26 0.21 -8.10 14.14
CA VAL A 26 -0.40 -7.58 12.90
C VAL A 26 -1.05 -8.72 12.11
N VAL A 27 -0.37 -9.86 11.96
CA VAL A 27 -0.90 -11.05 11.28
C VAL A 27 -2.11 -11.65 12.01
N ASP A 28 -2.05 -11.74 13.33
CA ASP A 28 -3.15 -12.29 14.12
C ASP A 28 -4.38 -11.37 14.08
N GLN A 29 -4.18 -10.05 14.08
CA GLN A 29 -5.25 -9.08 13.86
C GLN A 29 -5.84 -9.22 12.45
N ALA A 30 -5.01 -9.32 11.42
CA ALA A 30 -5.47 -9.51 10.04
C ALA A 30 -6.40 -10.73 9.90
N LYS A 31 -6.04 -11.87 10.51
CA LYS A 31 -6.89 -13.08 10.54
C LYS A 31 -8.22 -12.84 11.27
N THR A 32 -8.17 -12.09 12.37
CA THR A 32 -9.35 -11.74 13.17
C THR A 32 -10.31 -10.89 12.35
N GLU A 33 -9.81 -9.83 11.69
CA GLU A 33 -10.65 -8.92 10.91
C GLU A 33 -11.17 -9.55 9.62
N TRP A 34 -10.39 -10.43 8.99
CA TRP A 34 -10.90 -11.27 7.91
C TRP A 34 -12.07 -12.15 8.37
N THR A 35 -11.96 -12.79 9.52
CA THR A 35 -13.02 -13.62 10.09
C THR A 35 -14.27 -12.80 10.43
N ASN A 36 -14.09 -11.55 10.86
CA ASN A 36 -15.18 -10.62 11.14
C ASN A 36 -15.82 -10.03 9.87
N GLY A 37 -15.27 -10.29 8.68
CA GLY A 37 -15.82 -9.83 7.41
C GLY A 37 -15.26 -8.52 6.89
N SER A 38 -14.05 -8.12 7.31
CA SER A 38 -13.29 -7.03 6.67
C SER A 38 -12.28 -7.60 5.67
N LEU A 39 -12.06 -6.87 4.58
CA LEU A 39 -10.91 -7.11 3.71
C LEU A 39 -9.61 -6.75 4.44
N VAL A 40 -8.50 -7.38 4.05
CA VAL A 40 -7.17 -7.14 4.64
C VAL A 40 -6.27 -6.44 3.62
N THR A 41 -5.70 -5.30 4.01
CA THR A 41 -4.62 -4.64 3.29
C THR A 41 -3.36 -4.54 4.14
N LEU A 42 -2.20 -4.80 3.54
CA LEU A 42 -0.91 -4.67 4.20
C LEU A 42 0.02 -3.79 3.37
N THR A 43 0.59 -2.77 4.01
CA THR A 43 1.72 -2.02 3.47
C THR A 43 3.03 -2.48 4.10
N TRP A 44 4.15 -1.98 3.60
CA TRP A 44 5.44 -2.19 4.25
C TRP A 44 6.34 -0.97 4.12
N HIS A 45 6.47 -0.21 5.21
CA HIS A 45 7.63 0.65 5.40
C HIS A 45 8.84 -0.23 5.70
N VAL A 46 9.83 -0.24 4.80
CA VAL A 46 10.96 -1.18 4.84
C VAL A 46 12.30 -0.46 4.76
N CYS A 47 13.28 -0.86 5.57
CA CYS A 47 14.63 -0.28 5.53
C CYS A 47 15.33 -0.60 4.20
N PRO A 48 16.31 0.19 3.74
CA PRO A 48 17.04 -0.12 2.53
C PRO A 48 17.84 -1.43 2.67
N PRO A 49 18.03 -2.21 1.59
CA PRO A 49 18.84 -3.43 1.60
C PRO A 49 20.36 -3.14 1.72
N THR A 50 20.76 -1.88 1.79
CA THR A 50 22.12 -1.43 2.13
C THR A 50 22.39 -1.43 3.63
N GLY A 51 21.36 -1.56 4.46
CA GLY A 51 21.45 -1.59 5.93
C GLY A 51 20.87 -2.86 6.55
N GLY A 52 20.73 -2.83 7.88
CA GLY A 52 20.15 -3.94 8.65
C GLY A 52 18.64 -4.11 8.45
N SER A 53 18.10 -5.24 8.94
CA SER A 53 16.68 -5.61 8.88
C SER A 53 15.74 -4.62 9.55
N THR A 54 16.25 -3.87 10.53
CA THR A 54 15.52 -2.85 11.27
C THR A 54 16.26 -1.51 11.20
N CYS A 55 15.52 -0.41 11.24
CA CYS A 55 16.07 0.94 11.17
C CYS A 55 15.12 1.96 11.83
N ALA A 56 15.57 3.21 11.93
CA ALA A 56 14.70 4.34 12.22
C ALA A 56 13.90 4.76 10.99
N PHE A 57 12.91 5.62 11.17
CA PHE A 57 12.20 6.21 10.05
C PHE A 57 13.12 7.20 9.34
N GLU A 58 13.52 8.28 10.01
CA GLU A 58 14.55 9.21 9.54
C GLU A 58 15.92 8.54 9.47
N GLY A 59 16.60 8.65 8.33
CA GLY A 59 17.89 8.01 8.08
C GLY A 59 17.81 6.50 7.82
N GLY A 60 16.62 5.90 7.88
CA GLY A 60 16.38 4.50 7.52
C GLY A 60 15.40 4.41 6.35
N VAL A 61 14.10 4.27 6.64
CA VAL A 61 13.06 4.27 5.58
C VAL A 61 13.13 5.57 4.77
N LYS A 62 13.21 6.71 5.48
CA LYS A 62 13.50 8.03 4.93
C LYS A 62 15.00 8.23 4.76
N SER A 63 15.55 7.59 3.74
CA SER A 63 16.94 7.75 3.34
C SER A 63 17.07 7.77 1.83
N ASN A 64 18.26 8.12 1.35
CA ASN A 64 18.60 8.05 -0.06
C ASN A 64 19.66 6.98 -0.29
N ILE A 65 19.54 6.27 -1.41
CA ILE A 65 20.59 5.40 -1.92
C ILE A 65 21.13 5.94 -3.25
N SER A 66 22.40 5.73 -3.53
CA SER A 66 23.01 6.22 -4.78
C SER A 66 22.43 5.50 -6.00
N SER A 67 22.53 6.12 -7.17
CA SER A 67 22.12 5.48 -8.44
C SER A 67 22.89 4.18 -8.71
N ALA A 68 24.15 4.08 -8.27
CA ALA A 68 24.93 2.86 -8.36
C ALA A 68 24.38 1.75 -7.45
N GLN A 69 24.03 2.09 -6.20
CA GLN A 69 23.39 1.13 -5.28
C GLN A 69 22.02 0.68 -5.80
N PHE A 70 21.21 1.60 -6.30
CA PHE A 70 19.91 1.24 -6.88
C PHE A 70 20.07 0.36 -8.12
N SER A 71 21.02 0.67 -9.00
CA SER A 71 21.36 -0.16 -10.15
C SER A 71 21.76 -1.58 -9.74
N GLN A 72 22.51 -1.75 -8.65
CA GLN A 72 22.77 -3.07 -8.09
C GLN A 72 21.47 -3.74 -7.60
N ILE A 73 20.61 -3.06 -6.83
CA ILE A 73 19.36 -3.63 -6.32
C ILE A 73 18.50 -4.22 -7.45
N ILE A 74 18.41 -3.52 -8.59
CA ILE A 74 17.60 -3.98 -9.74
C ILE A 74 18.32 -4.95 -10.68
N THR A 75 19.61 -5.21 -10.46
CA THR A 75 20.41 -6.15 -11.27
C THR A 75 20.37 -7.52 -10.61
N GLU A 76 19.72 -8.48 -11.28
CA GLU A 76 19.59 -9.86 -10.83
C GLU A 76 20.95 -10.46 -10.43
N GLY A 77 21.00 -11.08 -9.25
CA GLY A 77 22.20 -11.77 -8.75
C GLY A 77 23.28 -10.86 -8.14
N SER A 78 23.13 -9.53 -8.23
CA SER A 78 24.06 -8.61 -7.54
C SER A 78 23.99 -8.76 -6.01
N ALA A 79 25.00 -8.25 -5.30
CA ALA A 79 25.03 -8.28 -3.84
C ALA A 79 23.80 -7.60 -3.21
N LEU A 80 23.42 -6.40 -3.70
CA LEU A 80 22.26 -5.67 -3.18
C LEU A 80 20.92 -6.23 -3.67
N ASN A 81 20.85 -6.86 -4.84
CA ASN A 81 19.66 -7.58 -5.27
C ASN A 81 19.39 -8.80 -4.38
N ASN A 82 20.43 -9.57 -4.07
CA ASN A 82 20.32 -10.69 -3.13
C ASN A 82 20.01 -10.20 -1.71
N ALA A 83 20.53 -9.03 -1.30
CA ALA A 83 20.18 -8.41 -0.02
C ALA A 83 18.70 -7.99 0.00
N TRP A 84 18.16 -7.46 -1.10
CA TRP A 84 16.73 -7.14 -1.21
C TRP A 84 15.86 -8.39 -1.08
N LYS A 85 16.21 -9.48 -1.76
CA LYS A 85 15.48 -10.75 -1.64
C LYS A 85 15.51 -11.33 -0.23
N ARG A 86 16.67 -11.27 0.44
CA ARG A 86 16.76 -11.63 1.87
C ARG A 86 15.93 -10.71 2.76
N ARG A 87 15.78 -9.43 2.41
CA ARG A 87 14.85 -8.55 3.12
C ARG A 87 13.42 -9.05 2.93
N LEU A 88 13.01 -9.34 1.71
CA LEU A 88 11.68 -9.87 1.41
C LEU A 88 11.39 -11.19 2.16
N ASP A 89 12.39 -12.04 2.33
CA ASP A 89 12.28 -13.29 3.11
C ASP A 89 11.81 -13.07 4.56
N GLU A 90 12.08 -11.90 5.15
CA GLU A 90 11.62 -11.58 6.51
C GLU A 90 10.10 -11.44 6.62
N ALA A 91 9.41 -11.13 5.52
CA ALA A 91 7.96 -11.04 5.46
C ALA A 91 7.29 -12.38 5.09
N VAL A 92 8.02 -13.29 4.43
CA VAL A 92 7.46 -14.55 3.89
C VAL A 92 6.77 -15.40 4.96
N PRO A 93 7.32 -15.66 6.15
CA PRO A 93 6.64 -16.47 7.16
C PRO A 93 5.28 -15.89 7.58
N TYR A 94 5.14 -14.56 7.61
CA TYR A 94 3.92 -13.86 8.00
C TYR A 94 2.87 -13.91 6.89
N LEU A 95 3.27 -13.63 5.66
CA LEU A 95 2.39 -13.71 4.48
C LEU A 95 1.94 -15.15 4.22
N GLN A 96 2.82 -16.14 4.45
CA GLN A 96 2.49 -17.56 4.35
C GLN A 96 1.45 -17.98 5.39
N GLN A 97 1.49 -17.43 6.62
CA GLN A 97 0.44 -17.69 7.60
C GLN A 97 -0.93 -17.18 7.15
N LEU A 98 -0.98 -16.01 6.51
CA LEU A 98 -2.22 -15.47 5.94
C LEU A 98 -2.72 -16.34 4.77
N LYS A 99 -1.80 -16.76 3.88
CA LYS A 99 -2.11 -17.72 2.82
C LYS A 99 -2.71 -19.02 3.38
N ASN A 100 -2.06 -19.62 4.38
CA ASN A 100 -2.52 -20.87 4.99
C ASN A 100 -3.88 -20.73 5.68
N ALA A 101 -4.22 -19.53 6.14
CA ALA A 101 -5.52 -19.21 6.73
C ALA A 101 -6.59 -18.83 5.68
N GLY A 102 -6.26 -18.87 4.39
CA GLY A 102 -7.18 -18.49 3.31
C GLY A 102 -7.46 -16.99 3.21
N VAL A 103 -6.58 -16.15 3.77
CA VAL A 103 -6.74 -14.69 3.76
C VAL A 103 -6.11 -14.10 2.49
N PRO A 104 -6.91 -13.55 1.56
CA PRO A 104 -6.38 -12.73 0.48
C PRO A 104 -5.90 -11.38 1.04
N VAL A 105 -4.75 -10.92 0.57
CA VAL A 105 -4.12 -9.69 1.09
C VAL A 105 -3.96 -8.69 -0.05
N LEU A 106 -4.59 -7.52 0.08
CA LEU A 106 -4.29 -6.35 -0.71
C LEU A 106 -2.89 -5.86 -0.30
N PHE A 107 -1.85 -6.31 -0.99
CA PHE A 107 -0.46 -6.02 -0.64
C PHE A 107 0.02 -4.80 -1.42
N ARG A 108 0.41 -3.75 -0.69
CA ARG A 108 0.82 -2.44 -1.23
C ARG A 108 2.30 -2.14 -0.94
N PRO A 109 3.25 -2.88 -1.53
CA PRO A 109 4.67 -2.66 -1.29
C PRO A 109 5.17 -1.41 -2.01
N LEU A 110 6.25 -0.81 -1.49
CA LEU A 110 6.95 0.30 -2.14
C LEU A 110 6.00 1.46 -2.48
N HIS A 111 5.08 1.77 -1.57
CA HIS A 111 4.07 2.82 -1.73
C HIS A 111 4.69 4.21 -1.88
N GLU A 112 3.91 5.15 -2.42
CA GLU A 112 4.35 6.52 -2.71
C GLU A 112 5.66 6.58 -3.51
N MET A 113 5.82 5.69 -4.50
CA MET A 113 7.08 5.57 -5.23
C MET A 113 7.42 6.78 -6.10
N ASN A 114 6.47 7.68 -6.34
CA ASN A 114 6.69 8.94 -7.03
C ASN A 114 7.24 10.05 -6.11
N GLU A 115 7.39 9.78 -4.82
CA GLU A 115 7.99 10.70 -3.85
C GLU A 115 9.49 10.49 -3.67
N SER A 116 10.19 11.50 -3.15
CA SER A 116 11.63 11.47 -2.87
C SER A 116 11.98 11.23 -1.40
N TRP A 117 10.98 11.07 -0.53
CA TRP A 117 11.22 10.90 0.91
C TRP A 117 11.70 9.49 1.26
N ASN A 118 11.31 8.46 0.51
CA ASN A 118 11.74 7.07 0.72
C ASN A 118 12.89 6.67 -0.21
N TRP A 119 13.65 5.64 0.19
CA TRP A 119 14.82 5.19 -0.57
C TRP A 119 14.49 4.54 -1.92
N TRP A 120 13.26 4.04 -2.09
CA TRP A 120 12.80 3.36 -3.31
C TRP A 120 12.20 4.31 -4.36
N GLY A 121 11.87 5.53 -3.97
CA GLY A 121 11.05 6.45 -4.76
C GLY A 121 11.85 7.43 -5.63
N ASN A 122 11.11 8.29 -6.34
CA ASN A 122 11.59 9.30 -7.28
C ASN A 122 12.58 8.75 -8.32
N ARG A 123 12.32 7.53 -8.79
CA ARG A 123 13.05 6.86 -9.86
C ARG A 123 12.07 6.51 -10.99
N PRO A 124 11.79 7.46 -11.90
CA PRO A 124 10.91 7.20 -13.02
C PRO A 124 11.55 6.28 -14.07
N GLY A 125 10.72 5.69 -14.91
CA GLY A 125 11.14 4.91 -16.08
C GLY A 125 11.31 3.41 -15.79
N ALA A 126 11.53 2.65 -16.86
CA ALA A 126 11.50 1.18 -16.83
C ALA A 126 12.57 0.55 -15.92
N ASN A 127 13.69 1.24 -15.67
CA ASN A 127 14.76 0.81 -14.76
C ASN A 127 14.68 1.49 -13.39
N GLY A 128 13.56 2.13 -13.06
CA GLY A 128 13.34 2.84 -11.81
C GLY A 128 12.57 2.02 -10.77
N SER A 129 11.73 2.68 -9.97
CA SER A 129 10.89 2.03 -8.95
C SER A 129 9.95 0.97 -9.54
N ALA A 130 9.53 1.16 -10.80
CA ALA A 130 8.79 0.16 -11.57
C ALA A 130 9.52 -1.20 -11.63
N ARG A 131 10.84 -1.22 -11.89
CA ARG A 131 11.62 -2.46 -11.93
C ARG A 131 11.74 -3.11 -10.56
N LEU A 132 11.91 -2.31 -9.52
CA LEU A 132 11.98 -2.81 -8.14
C LEU A 132 10.66 -3.46 -7.71
N TYR A 133 9.52 -2.88 -8.11
CA TYR A 133 8.20 -3.48 -7.89
C TYR A 133 8.07 -4.84 -8.60
N GLN A 134 8.50 -4.94 -9.87
CA GLN A 134 8.49 -6.20 -10.62
C GLN A 134 9.32 -7.28 -9.92
N ILE A 135 10.55 -6.97 -9.51
CA ILE A 135 11.43 -7.90 -8.79
C ILE A 135 10.77 -8.38 -7.49
N THR A 136 10.12 -7.47 -6.77
CA THR A 136 9.41 -7.78 -5.52
C THR A 136 8.26 -8.76 -5.77
N ARG A 137 7.49 -8.54 -6.85
CA ARG A 137 6.42 -9.45 -7.27
C ARG A 137 6.91 -10.81 -7.72
N ASP A 138 7.88 -10.83 -8.61
CA ASP A 138 8.43 -12.08 -9.13
C ASP A 138 9.01 -12.93 -8.00
N TYR A 139 9.64 -12.30 -7.01
CA TYR A 139 10.17 -13.01 -5.86
C TYR A 139 9.09 -13.52 -4.91
N LEU A 140 8.17 -12.67 -4.44
CA LEU A 140 7.17 -13.07 -3.46
C LEU A 140 6.09 -13.99 -4.06
N ALA A 141 5.50 -13.62 -5.20
CA ALA A 141 4.46 -14.41 -5.83
C ALA A 141 5.03 -15.60 -6.61
N GLY A 142 6.07 -15.37 -7.42
CA GLY A 142 6.68 -16.42 -8.25
C GLY A 142 7.55 -17.38 -7.43
N THR A 143 8.67 -16.89 -6.89
CA THR A 143 9.67 -17.73 -6.22
C THR A 143 9.18 -18.28 -4.88
N LYS A 144 8.47 -17.48 -4.07
CA LYS A 144 7.96 -17.90 -2.75
C LYS A 144 6.53 -18.45 -2.80
N GLY A 145 5.86 -18.39 -3.95
CA GLY A 145 4.53 -18.97 -4.12
C GLY A 145 3.44 -18.30 -3.29
N LEU A 146 3.58 -17.01 -2.95
CA LEU A 146 2.55 -16.24 -2.23
C LEU A 146 1.47 -15.75 -3.20
N ASP A 147 0.64 -16.67 -3.66
CA ASP A 147 -0.49 -16.44 -4.58
C ASP A 147 -1.75 -15.84 -3.93
N ASN A 148 -1.75 -15.65 -2.60
CA ASN A 148 -2.80 -14.94 -1.88
C ASN A 148 -2.64 -13.40 -1.92
N LEU A 149 -1.56 -12.90 -2.50
CA LEU A 149 -1.29 -11.46 -2.59
C LEU A 149 -1.96 -10.86 -3.83
N ILE A 150 -2.80 -9.86 -3.61
CA ILE A 150 -3.35 -8.97 -4.63
C ILE A 150 -2.43 -7.74 -4.69
N TRP A 151 -1.85 -7.48 -5.86
CA TRP A 151 -0.77 -6.50 -6.03
C TRP A 151 -1.32 -5.08 -6.22
N VAL A 152 -1.22 -4.27 -5.16
CA VAL A 152 -1.67 -2.87 -5.14
C VAL A 152 -0.49 -1.95 -5.45
N TRP A 153 -0.46 -1.39 -6.65
CA TRP A 153 0.48 -0.33 -7.01
C TRP A 153 0.02 1.01 -6.44
N ASN A 154 0.94 1.83 -5.96
CA ASN A 154 0.60 3.05 -5.24
C ASN A 154 1.53 4.23 -5.54
N VAL A 155 0.92 5.41 -5.65
CA VAL A 155 1.56 6.72 -5.77
C VAL A 155 0.88 7.71 -4.82
N GLN A 156 1.56 8.80 -4.47
CA GLN A 156 0.98 9.94 -3.77
C GLN A 156 0.46 10.98 -4.79
N ASP A 157 -0.43 11.88 -4.37
CA ASP A 157 -0.96 13.00 -5.16
C ASP A 157 0.06 14.13 -5.45
N ASN A 158 1.32 13.76 -5.71
CA ASN A 158 2.43 14.67 -5.98
C ASN A 158 2.09 15.67 -7.10
N PRO A 159 2.20 16.99 -6.85
CA PRO A 159 1.89 18.02 -7.85
C PRO A 159 2.85 18.03 -9.04
N ALA A 160 4.02 17.40 -8.95
CA ALA A 160 4.93 17.20 -10.09
C ALA A 160 4.33 16.28 -11.18
N GLY A 161 3.30 15.49 -10.84
CA GLY A 161 2.60 14.62 -11.79
C GLY A 161 3.47 13.46 -12.28
N GLY A 162 3.26 13.04 -13.53
CA GLY A 162 4.05 11.98 -14.16
C GLY A 162 3.90 10.59 -13.51
N TRP A 163 2.79 10.32 -12.83
CA TRP A 163 2.58 9.11 -12.03
C TRP A 163 2.71 7.82 -12.84
N SER A 164 2.32 7.82 -14.12
CA SER A 164 2.46 6.68 -15.03
C SER A 164 3.92 6.28 -15.28
N ASN A 165 4.89 7.18 -15.06
CA ASN A 165 6.32 6.87 -15.21
C ASN A 165 6.82 5.85 -14.18
N TYR A 166 6.03 5.56 -13.16
CA TYR A 166 6.33 4.60 -12.10
C TYR A 166 5.54 3.30 -12.23
N TYR A 167 4.66 3.19 -13.24
CA TYR A 167 3.79 2.04 -13.41
C TYR A 167 4.57 0.81 -13.95
N PRO A 168 4.56 -0.33 -13.26
CA PRO A 168 5.36 -1.51 -13.62
C PRO A 168 4.76 -2.35 -14.76
N GLY A 169 3.59 -1.95 -15.27
CA GLY A 169 2.87 -2.60 -16.37
C GLY A 169 1.73 -3.50 -15.89
N ASN A 170 0.72 -3.69 -16.76
CA ASN A 170 -0.56 -4.32 -16.42
C ASN A 170 -0.47 -5.76 -15.90
N GLN A 171 0.60 -6.48 -16.22
CA GLN A 171 0.82 -7.86 -15.77
C GLN A 171 1.33 -7.98 -14.33
N TYR A 172 1.79 -6.87 -13.73
CA TYR A 172 2.33 -6.83 -12.37
C TYR A 172 1.37 -6.24 -11.34
N VAL A 173 0.27 -5.63 -11.78
CA VAL A 173 -0.61 -4.83 -10.93
C VAL A 173 -2.03 -5.37 -11.02
N ASP A 174 -2.66 -5.57 -9.87
CA ASP A 174 -4.08 -5.94 -9.78
C ASP A 174 -4.93 -4.71 -9.48
N VAL A 175 -4.44 -3.79 -8.64
CA VAL A 175 -5.13 -2.55 -8.26
C VAL A 175 -4.20 -1.35 -8.33
N VAL A 176 -4.71 -0.21 -8.81
CA VAL A 176 -3.99 1.07 -8.85
C VAL A 176 -4.49 1.97 -7.74
N SER A 177 -3.62 2.55 -6.93
CA SER A 177 -4.05 3.32 -5.76
C SER A 177 -3.31 4.65 -5.59
N LEU A 178 -3.99 5.58 -4.92
CA LEU A 178 -3.52 6.93 -4.64
C LEU A 178 -3.51 7.18 -3.13
N ASP A 179 -2.43 7.74 -2.64
CA ASP A 179 -2.34 8.35 -1.31
C ASP A 179 -2.55 9.86 -1.45
N VAL A 180 -3.40 10.44 -0.59
CA VAL A 180 -3.86 11.83 -0.71
C VAL A 180 -3.34 12.63 0.48
N TRP A 181 -2.24 13.35 0.26
CA TRP A 181 -1.48 14.05 1.30
C TRP A 181 -1.18 15.51 0.95
N TYR A 182 -1.03 15.85 -0.34
CA TYR A 182 -0.92 17.26 -0.77
C TYR A 182 -2.26 17.99 -0.75
N LYS A 183 -3.36 17.24 -0.79
CA LYS A 183 -4.74 17.74 -0.80
C LYS A 183 -5.53 17.09 0.33
N SER A 184 -6.76 17.55 0.56
CA SER A 184 -7.69 16.87 1.47
C SER A 184 -8.41 15.69 0.80
N HIS A 185 -8.69 15.81 -0.51
CA HIS A 185 -9.41 14.81 -1.31
C HIS A 185 -8.84 14.80 -2.73
N PRO A 186 -8.94 13.67 -3.48
CA PRO A 186 -8.57 13.64 -4.89
C PRO A 186 -9.40 14.64 -5.69
N SER A 187 -8.74 15.45 -6.51
CA SER A 187 -9.40 16.31 -7.49
C SER A 187 -9.98 15.48 -8.65
N SER A 188 -10.84 16.11 -9.47
CA SER A 188 -11.32 15.49 -10.71
C SER A 188 -10.17 15.11 -11.65
N ALA A 189 -9.08 15.89 -11.68
CA ALA A 189 -7.91 15.58 -12.49
C ALA A 189 -7.18 14.32 -11.98
N ASP A 190 -6.98 14.22 -10.66
CA ASP A 190 -6.36 13.03 -10.03
C ASP A 190 -7.20 11.79 -10.31
N TYR A 191 -8.53 11.89 -10.19
CA TYR A 191 -9.46 10.82 -10.51
C TYR A 191 -9.34 10.35 -11.96
N GLN A 192 -9.34 11.26 -12.95
CA GLN A 192 -9.19 10.87 -14.35
C GLN A 192 -7.81 10.28 -14.66
N GLN A 193 -6.75 10.81 -14.05
CA GLN A 193 -5.40 10.26 -14.21
C GLN A 193 -5.31 8.83 -13.69
N MET A 194 -5.83 8.57 -12.48
CA MET A 194 -5.85 7.24 -11.88
C MET A 194 -6.70 6.26 -12.69
N ARG A 195 -7.85 6.70 -13.21
CA ARG A 195 -8.66 5.91 -14.15
C ARG A 195 -7.90 5.57 -15.43
N GLY A 196 -7.15 6.51 -15.98
CA GLY A 196 -6.34 6.29 -17.18
C GLY A 196 -5.25 5.23 -16.95
N ILE A 197 -4.60 5.25 -15.77
CA ILE A 197 -3.57 4.26 -15.41
C ILE A 197 -4.21 2.90 -15.12
N ALA A 198 -5.33 2.88 -14.39
CA ALA A 198 -6.04 1.65 -14.02
C ALA A 198 -6.65 0.93 -15.23
N GLY A 199 -7.14 1.67 -16.23
CA GLY A 199 -7.86 1.12 -17.36
C GLY A 199 -9.13 0.40 -16.88
N THR A 200 -9.14 -0.93 -16.92
CA THR A 200 -10.25 -1.77 -16.44
C THR A 200 -10.02 -2.34 -15.03
N LYS A 201 -8.85 -2.11 -14.44
CA LYS A 201 -8.51 -2.58 -13.10
C LYS A 201 -9.23 -1.73 -12.04
N PRO A 202 -9.51 -2.27 -10.85
CA PRO A 202 -9.96 -1.46 -9.74
C PRO A 202 -8.95 -0.36 -9.41
N MET A 203 -9.45 0.71 -8.79
CA MET A 203 -8.61 1.74 -8.21
C MET A 203 -9.07 2.16 -6.82
N ALA A 204 -8.16 2.71 -6.00
CA ALA A 204 -8.46 3.00 -4.60
C ALA A 204 -7.76 4.24 -4.05
N ILE A 205 -8.30 4.77 -2.96
CA ILE A 205 -7.63 5.75 -2.10
C ILE A 205 -6.93 4.96 -0.98
N ALA A 206 -5.65 4.63 -1.16
CA ALA A 206 -4.97 3.73 -0.23
C ALA A 206 -4.51 4.42 1.06
N GLU A 207 -4.38 5.74 1.07
CA GLU A 207 -4.25 6.56 2.27
C GLU A 207 -4.97 7.90 2.09
N ILE A 208 -5.64 8.36 3.15
CA ILE A 208 -6.23 9.69 3.21
C ILE A 208 -6.26 10.20 4.65
N GLY A 209 -5.99 11.49 4.84
CA GLY A 209 -6.09 12.14 6.14
C GLY A 209 -7.46 12.76 6.47
N LYS A 210 -8.29 13.02 5.45
CA LYS A 210 -9.63 13.62 5.60
C LYS A 210 -10.71 12.65 5.13
N MET A 211 -11.75 12.42 5.94
CA MET A 211 -12.84 11.51 5.59
C MET A 211 -13.47 11.93 4.25
N PRO A 212 -13.75 10.99 3.34
CA PRO A 212 -14.47 11.28 2.11
C PRO A 212 -15.81 11.98 2.39
N THR A 213 -16.13 13.01 1.60
CA THR A 213 -17.45 13.65 1.65
C THR A 213 -18.45 12.88 0.79
N ALA A 214 -19.74 13.05 1.03
CA ALA A 214 -20.79 12.51 0.16
C ALA A 214 -20.59 12.96 -1.30
N ALA A 215 -20.29 14.24 -1.52
CA ALA A 215 -20.01 14.79 -2.85
C ALA A 215 -18.85 14.09 -3.56
N LEU A 216 -17.78 13.71 -2.84
CA LEU A 216 -16.67 12.93 -3.39
C LEU A 216 -17.15 11.52 -3.77
N LEU A 217 -17.81 10.82 -2.85
CA LEU A 217 -18.27 9.44 -3.04
C LEU A 217 -19.30 9.31 -4.18
N ASP A 218 -20.14 10.32 -4.37
CA ASP A 218 -21.17 10.36 -5.42
C ASP A 218 -20.61 10.76 -6.79
N SER A 219 -19.57 11.59 -6.83
CA SER A 219 -18.98 12.06 -8.10
C SER A 219 -17.82 11.18 -8.61
N GLN A 220 -17.10 10.49 -7.72
CA GLN A 220 -15.94 9.67 -8.04
C GLN A 220 -16.19 8.20 -7.68
N THR A 221 -17.08 7.57 -8.44
CA THR A 221 -17.71 6.29 -8.08
C THR A 221 -16.84 5.04 -8.27
N GLN A 222 -15.66 5.17 -8.86
CA GLN A 222 -14.77 4.03 -9.15
C GLN A 222 -13.71 3.75 -8.06
N TRP A 223 -13.68 4.55 -6.99
CA TRP A 223 -12.86 4.20 -5.82
C TRP A 223 -13.44 2.97 -5.12
N ALA A 224 -12.71 1.86 -5.15
CA ALA A 224 -13.11 0.59 -4.56
C ALA A 224 -13.03 0.59 -3.03
N TRP A 225 -12.09 1.34 -2.47
CA TRP A 225 -11.99 1.60 -1.03
C TRP A 225 -11.30 2.94 -0.76
N PHE A 226 -11.40 3.37 0.50
CA PHE A 226 -10.54 4.38 1.10
C PHE A 226 -9.97 3.86 2.43
N MET A 227 -8.78 4.30 2.82
CA MET A 227 -8.21 3.94 4.12
C MET A 227 -7.75 5.19 4.86
N MET A 228 -8.37 5.46 6.01
CA MET A 228 -8.00 6.58 6.87
C MET A 228 -6.67 6.28 7.56
N TRP A 229 -5.71 7.19 7.49
CA TRP A 229 -4.47 7.03 8.24
C TRP A 229 -4.71 7.24 9.74
N SER A 230 -4.30 6.27 10.54
CA SER A 230 -4.50 6.11 11.98
C SER A 230 -4.90 7.40 12.75
N GLU A 231 -3.93 8.22 13.13
CA GLU A 231 -4.12 9.39 13.99
C GLU A 231 -4.96 10.49 13.33
N HIS A 232 -4.99 10.54 11.99
CA HIS A 232 -5.79 11.53 11.25
C HIS A 232 -7.28 11.30 11.39
N LEU A 233 -7.73 10.08 11.73
CA LEU A 233 -9.15 9.82 12.00
C LEU A 233 -9.70 10.77 13.07
N ARG A 234 -8.92 11.12 14.09
CA ARG A 234 -9.36 12.09 15.13
C ARG A 234 -8.62 13.43 15.07
N GLY A 235 -7.41 13.47 14.52
CA GLY A 235 -6.64 14.70 14.38
C GLY A 235 -7.23 15.66 13.36
N ASN A 236 -7.79 15.13 12.27
CA ASN A 236 -8.22 15.94 11.12
C ASN A 236 -9.74 15.84 10.83
N ASN A 237 -10.48 15.04 11.59
CA ASN A 237 -11.89 14.78 11.32
C ASN A 237 -12.74 14.90 12.58
N THR A 238 -13.88 15.56 12.44
CA THR A 238 -14.91 15.64 13.47
C THR A 238 -15.74 14.35 13.51
N ASN A 239 -16.43 14.10 14.63
CA ASN A 239 -17.36 12.96 14.72
C ASN A 239 -18.43 13.00 13.61
N ALA A 240 -18.91 14.19 13.25
CA ALA A 240 -19.92 14.36 12.21
C ALA A 240 -19.40 13.95 10.81
N GLU A 241 -18.17 14.33 10.46
CA GLU A 241 -17.54 13.94 9.20
C GLU A 241 -17.31 12.43 9.11
N ILE A 242 -16.91 11.82 10.22
CA ILE A 242 -16.68 10.37 10.30
C ILE A 242 -18.01 9.61 10.16
N GLN A 243 -19.05 10.04 10.87
CA GLN A 243 -20.39 9.45 10.75
C GLN A 243 -20.97 9.64 9.34
N ALA A 244 -20.82 10.82 8.74
CA ALA A 244 -21.31 11.10 7.40
C ALA A 244 -20.69 10.16 6.35
N ALA A 245 -19.40 9.84 6.47
CA ALA A 245 -18.74 8.90 5.57
C ALA A 245 -19.14 7.44 5.84
N TYR A 246 -19.15 6.98 7.10
CA TYR A 246 -19.48 5.58 7.45
C TYR A 246 -20.93 5.20 7.13
N PHE A 247 -21.85 6.16 7.22
CA PHE A 247 -23.28 5.94 6.93
C PHE A 247 -23.67 6.33 5.50
N HIS A 248 -22.69 6.66 4.65
CA HIS A 248 -22.96 6.92 3.25
C HIS A 248 -23.43 5.63 2.56
N PRO A 249 -24.50 5.62 1.74
CA PRO A 249 -25.04 4.39 1.13
C PRO A 249 -24.09 3.61 0.21
N ARG A 250 -22.98 4.22 -0.19
CA ARG A 250 -21.93 3.59 -1.02
C ARG A 250 -20.79 2.97 -0.21
N VAL A 251 -20.78 3.15 1.11
CA VAL A 251 -19.71 2.66 1.99
C VAL A 251 -20.15 1.35 2.61
N LEU A 252 -19.29 0.35 2.47
CA LEU A 252 -19.47 -0.97 3.07
C LEU A 252 -18.57 -1.07 4.31
N ASN A 253 -19.19 -1.35 5.44
CA ASN A 253 -18.56 -1.60 6.72
C ASN A 253 -18.22 -3.10 6.88
N GLN A 254 -17.60 -3.45 7.99
CA GLN A 254 -17.26 -4.83 8.33
C GLN A 254 -18.51 -5.72 8.26
N GLY A 255 -18.40 -6.85 7.56
CA GLY A 255 -19.50 -7.81 7.37
C GLY A 255 -20.49 -7.42 6.27
N GLU A 256 -20.38 -6.22 5.68
CA GLU A 256 -21.20 -5.78 4.55
C GLU A 256 -20.54 -6.08 3.20
N VAL A 257 -19.24 -6.42 3.19
CA VAL A 257 -18.52 -6.84 1.98
C VAL A 257 -18.85 -8.29 1.65
N VAL A 258 -19.51 -8.51 0.51
CA VAL A 258 -19.81 -9.85 0.00
C VAL A 258 -18.85 -10.18 -1.14
N LEU A 259 -18.02 -11.18 -0.94
CA LEU A 259 -17.20 -11.76 -2.00
C LEU A 259 -18.00 -12.86 -2.72
N PRO A 260 -17.91 -12.95 -4.06
CA PRO A 260 -18.63 -13.93 -4.85
C PRO A 260 -18.17 -15.38 -4.60
#